data_AF-A0AAD2GDF1-F1
#
_entry.id   AF-A0AAD2GDF1-F1
#
_cell.length_a   1.000
_cell.length_b   1.000
_cell.length_c   1.000
_cell.angle_alpha   90.00
_cell.angle_beta   90.00
_cell.angle_gamma   90.00
#
_symmetry.space_group_name_H-M   'P 1'
#
loop_
_entity.id
_entity.type
_entity.pdbx_description
1 polymer ?
#
loop_
_entity_poly.entity_id
_entity_poly.type
_entity_poly.pdbx_seq_one_letter_code
_entity_poly.pdbx_strand_id
1 'polypeptide(L)'
;MTTPAAVQIRQKYRSLNKLVKKLPENDMEKSLHELRTSFRKALGETESVETRLQDADNRISFLQMITPKDKPAKGGTWVYKDGKRIEGGSGTRFDANGNVHSNWDGKNLDPCSVKRHNQQLNRVGFLNNQHAKGYF
;
A
#
# COMPACT_ATOMS: atom_id res chain seq x y z
N MET A 1 -10.63 17.42 25.46
CA MET A 1 -9.33 17.06 24.85
C MET A 1 -9.31 15.55 24.63
N THR A 2 -9.14 15.07 23.39
CA THR A 2 -9.06 13.62 23.11
C THR A 2 -7.66 13.11 23.42
N THR A 3 -7.56 12.06 24.24
CA THR A 3 -6.27 11.41 24.55
C THR A 3 -5.67 10.76 23.31
N PRO A 4 -4.32 10.74 23.16
CA PRO A 4 -3.67 10.16 21.98
C PRO A 4 -4.03 8.69 21.77
N ALA A 5 -4.20 7.92 22.84
CA ALA A 5 -4.65 6.53 22.79
C ALA A 5 -6.05 6.38 22.18
N ALA A 6 -7.00 7.27 22.53
CA ALA A 6 -8.36 7.22 21.99
C ALA A 6 -8.40 7.48 20.48
N VAL A 7 -7.49 8.30 19.95
CA VAL A 7 -7.36 8.55 18.51
C VAL A 7 -6.88 7.28 17.79
N GLN A 8 -5.87 6.61 18.32
CA GLN A 8 -5.35 5.36 17.75
C GLN A 8 -6.41 4.25 17.74
N ILE A 9 -7.13 4.05 18.85
CA ILE A 9 -8.22 3.06 18.94
C ILE A 9 -9.29 3.32 17.86
N ARG A 10 -9.70 4.59 17.67
CA ARG A 10 -10.67 4.96 16.64
C ARG A 10 -10.14 4.66 15.23
N GLN A 11 -8.85 4.89 14.96
CA GLN A 11 -8.24 4.58 13.68
C GLN A 11 -8.25 3.06 13.41
N LYS A 12 -7.82 2.25 14.37
CA LYS A 12 -7.83 0.78 14.25
C LYS A 12 -9.25 0.24 14.03
N TYR A 13 -10.22 0.73 14.80
CA TYR A 13 -11.64 0.37 14.63
C TYR A 13 -12.15 0.70 13.22
N ARG A 14 -11.84 1.89 12.70
CA ARG A 14 -12.23 2.29 11.33
C ARG A 14 -11.60 1.38 10.28
N SER A 15 -10.33 1.03 10.44
CA SER A 15 -9.63 0.12 9.52
C SER A 15 -10.26 -1.28 9.54
N LEU A 16 -10.51 -1.84 10.72
CA LEU A 16 -11.19 -3.13 10.86
C LEU A 16 -12.58 -3.11 10.26
N ASN A 17 -13.39 -2.09 10.55
CA ASN A 17 -14.74 -1.96 10.00
C ASN A 17 -14.73 -1.88 8.46
N LYS A 18 -13.74 -1.19 7.86
CA LYS A 18 -13.57 -1.18 6.40
C LYS A 18 -13.25 -2.56 5.83
N LEU A 19 -12.42 -3.35 6.52
CA LEU A 19 -12.04 -4.69 6.07
C LEU A 19 -13.18 -5.69 6.23
N VAL A 20 -13.88 -5.66 7.36
CA VAL A 20 -15.03 -6.54 7.62
C VAL A 20 -16.14 -6.34 6.59
N LYS A 21 -16.39 -5.09 6.15
CA LYS A 21 -17.35 -4.79 5.07
C LYS A 21 -17.00 -5.39 3.70
N LYS A 22 -15.79 -5.91 3.53
CA LYS A 22 -15.36 -6.59 2.29
C LYS A 22 -15.51 -8.10 2.35
N LEU A 23 -15.85 -8.64 3.52
CA LEU A 23 -16.14 -10.06 3.66
C LEU A 23 -17.48 -10.39 2.97
N PRO A 24 -17.68 -11.65 2.56
CA PRO A 24 -18.98 -12.12 2.08
C PRO A 24 -20.08 -11.89 3.12
N GLU A 25 -21.30 -11.60 2.66
CA GLU A 25 -22.43 -11.17 3.51
C GLU A 25 -22.70 -12.11 4.70
N ASN A 26 -22.55 -13.42 4.49
CA ASN A 26 -22.76 -14.45 5.52
C ASN A 26 -21.89 -14.27 6.77
N ASP A 27 -20.64 -13.79 6.59
CA ASP A 27 -19.66 -13.63 7.67
C ASP A 27 -19.53 -12.18 8.14
N MET A 28 -19.96 -11.24 7.30
CA MET A 28 -19.88 -9.80 7.56
C MET A 28 -20.66 -9.42 8.82
N GLU A 29 -21.93 -9.84 8.94
CA GLU A 29 -22.78 -9.40 10.06
C GLU A 29 -22.28 -9.91 11.42
N LYS A 30 -21.88 -11.18 11.48
CA LYS A 30 -21.30 -11.81 12.68
C LYS A 30 -20.02 -11.09 13.09
N SER A 31 -19.12 -10.88 12.13
CA SER A 31 -17.85 -10.19 12.35
C SER A 31 -18.04 -8.73 12.78
N LEU A 32 -19.05 -8.03 12.24
CA LEU A 32 -19.38 -6.65 12.65
C LEU A 32 -19.93 -6.60 14.07
N HIS A 33 -20.76 -7.57 14.46
CA HIS A 33 -21.28 -7.66 15.81
C HIS A 33 -20.14 -7.89 16.80
N GLU A 34 -19.28 -8.88 16.55
CA GLU A 34 -18.09 -9.18 17.37
C GLU A 34 -17.11 -8.00 17.46
N LEU A 35 -16.89 -7.29 16.37
CA LEU A 35 -16.06 -6.09 16.36
C LEU A 35 -16.65 -4.99 17.27
N ARG A 36 -17.97 -4.79 17.23
CA ARG A 36 -18.65 -3.77 18.05
C ARG A 36 -18.65 -4.15 19.53
N THR A 37 -18.90 -5.42 19.86
CA THR A 37 -18.91 -5.89 21.25
C THR A 37 -17.52 -5.85 21.86
N SER A 38 -16.49 -6.33 21.15
CA SER A 38 -15.11 -6.34 21.63
C SER A 38 -14.55 -4.95 21.94
N PHE A 39 -14.81 -3.96 21.07
CA PHE A 39 -14.35 -2.57 21.30
C PHE A 39 -15.16 -1.81 22.35
N ARG A 40 -16.38 -2.24 22.66
CA ARG A 40 -17.21 -1.65 23.73
C ARG A 40 -16.97 -2.27 25.10
N LYS A 41 -16.48 -3.51 25.15
CA LYS A 41 -16.14 -4.18 26.40
C LYS A 41 -15.08 -3.35 27.14
N ALA A 42 -15.30 -3.07 28.42
CA ALA A 42 -14.28 -2.42 29.25
C ALA A 42 -13.00 -3.28 29.29
N LEU A 43 -11.85 -2.66 29.53
CA LEU A 43 -10.63 -3.42 29.80
C LEU A 43 -10.82 -4.20 31.11
N GLY A 44 -10.42 -5.47 31.12
CA GLY A 44 -10.33 -6.23 32.36
C GLY A 44 -9.17 -5.73 33.21
N GLU A 45 -9.13 -6.13 34.49
CA GLU A 45 -8.06 -5.76 35.42
C GLU A 45 -6.64 -6.13 34.94
N THR A 46 -6.52 -7.16 34.11
CA THR A 46 -5.25 -7.68 33.59
C THR A 46 -4.94 -7.24 32.16
N GLU A 47 -5.88 -6.60 31.46
CA GLU A 47 -5.72 -6.20 30.06
C GLU A 47 -5.21 -4.76 29.96
N SER A 48 -4.04 -4.58 29.35
CA SER A 48 -3.54 -3.25 28.97
C SER A 48 -4.20 -2.77 27.68
N VAL A 49 -4.24 -1.45 27.47
CA VAL A 49 -4.66 -0.85 26.20
C VAL A 49 -3.75 -1.30 25.05
N GLU A 50 -2.46 -1.50 25.34
CA GLU A 50 -1.44 -1.88 24.38
C GLU A 50 -1.68 -3.30 23.84
N THR A 51 -2.04 -4.25 24.71
CA THR A 51 -2.32 -5.63 24.29
C THR A 51 -3.53 -5.67 23.37
N ARG A 52 -4.58 -4.89 23.66
CA ARG A 52 -5.75 -4.74 22.75
C ARG A 52 -5.41 -4.11 21.41
N LEU A 53 -4.49 -3.13 21.40
CA LEU A 53 -4.04 -2.54 20.15
C LEU A 53 -3.24 -3.55 19.31
N GLN A 54 -2.41 -4.37 19.95
CA GLN A 54 -1.68 -5.45 19.29
C GLN A 54 -2.63 -6.52 18.73
N ASP A 55 -3.65 -6.92 19.49
CA ASP A 55 -4.68 -7.84 19.01
C ASP A 55 -5.44 -7.27 17.81
N ALA A 56 -5.76 -5.97 17.84
CA ALA A 56 -6.37 -5.29 16.70
C ALA A 56 -5.46 -5.32 15.47
N ASP A 57 -4.15 -5.18 15.62
CA ASP A 57 -3.18 -5.23 14.52
C ASP A 57 -3.02 -6.62 13.92
N ASN A 58 -3.04 -7.65 14.76
CA ASN A 58 -3.05 -9.04 14.32
C ASN A 58 -4.31 -9.33 13.49
N ARG A 59 -5.48 -8.87 13.95
CA ARG A 59 -6.76 -9.01 13.22
C ARG A 59 -6.77 -8.23 11.91
N ILE A 60 -6.21 -7.01 11.89
CA ILE A 60 -6.07 -6.23 10.64
C ILE A 60 -5.21 -7.00 9.64
N SER A 61 -4.06 -7.52 10.07
CA SER A 61 -3.13 -8.25 9.19
C SER A 61 -3.77 -9.52 8.63
N PHE A 62 -4.48 -10.28 9.47
CA PHE A 62 -5.23 -11.46 9.05
C PHE A 62 -6.33 -11.13 8.04
N LEU A 63 -7.16 -10.11 8.32
CA LEU A 63 -8.21 -9.71 7.40
C LEU A 63 -7.63 -9.17 6.09
N GLN A 64 -6.51 -8.45 6.11
CA GLN A 64 -5.84 -8.00 4.88
C GLN A 64 -5.27 -9.16 4.03
N MET A 65 -4.91 -10.28 4.65
CA MET A 65 -4.44 -11.47 3.95
C MET A 65 -5.59 -12.20 3.25
N ILE A 66 -6.76 -12.28 3.89
CA ILE A 66 -7.92 -13.01 3.38
C ILE A 66 -8.77 -12.15 2.45
N THR A 67 -8.88 -10.85 2.73
CA THR A 67 -9.65 -9.94 1.88
C THR A 67 -8.83 -9.56 0.64
N PRO A 68 -9.38 -9.71 -0.57
CA PRO A 68 -8.70 -9.29 -1.77
C PRO A 68 -8.41 -7.78 -1.71
N LYS A 69 -7.18 -7.40 -2.06
CA LYS A 69 -6.80 -5.99 -2.14
C LYS A 69 -7.63 -5.31 -3.22
N ASP A 70 -8.11 -4.10 -2.93
CA ASP A 70 -8.70 -3.27 -3.98
C ASP A 70 -7.64 -3.08 -5.05
N LYS A 71 -7.99 -3.38 -6.30
CA LYS A 71 -7.17 -2.94 -7.42
C LYS A 71 -7.03 -1.42 -7.26
N PRO A 72 -5.80 -0.87 -7.26
CA PRO A 72 -5.64 0.57 -7.18
C PRO A 72 -6.59 1.18 -8.20
N ALA A 73 -7.45 2.11 -7.75
CA ALA A 73 -8.30 2.85 -8.66
C ALA A 73 -7.40 3.26 -9.82
N LYS A 74 -7.82 2.99 -11.07
CA LYS A 74 -7.07 3.35 -12.27
C LYS A 74 -6.97 4.89 -12.30
N GLY A 75 -6.14 5.47 -11.45
CA GLY A 75 -5.72 6.84 -11.53
C GLY A 75 -4.94 6.89 -12.83
N GLY A 76 -5.56 7.45 -13.86
CA GLY A 76 -4.87 7.70 -15.11
C GLY A 76 -3.55 8.38 -14.76
N THR A 77 -2.44 7.79 -15.19
CA THR A 77 -1.19 8.53 -15.23
C THR A 77 -1.41 9.60 -16.31
N TRP A 78 -1.17 10.87 -15.98
CA TRP A 78 -1.35 11.98 -16.90
C TRP A 78 0.03 12.53 -17.26
N VAL A 79 0.27 12.79 -18.54
CA VAL A 79 1.52 13.40 -19.02
C VAL A 79 1.15 14.72 -19.72
N TYR A 80 1.81 15.82 -19.39
CA TYR A 80 1.60 17.10 -20.07
C TYR A 80 2.60 17.25 -21.23
N LYS A 81 2.11 17.63 -22.42
CA LYS A 81 2.93 18.00 -23.60
C LYS A 81 2.37 19.31 -24.17
N ASP A 82 3.22 20.31 -24.35
CA ASP A 82 2.89 21.62 -24.95
C ASP A 82 1.62 22.27 -24.35
N GLY A 83 1.51 22.25 -23.02
CA GLY A 83 0.37 22.82 -22.29
C GLY A 83 -0.94 22.00 -22.36
N LYS A 84 -0.95 20.85 -23.04
CA LYS A 84 -2.12 19.96 -23.14
C LYS A 84 -1.90 18.67 -22.33
N ARG A 85 -2.92 18.27 -21.58
CA ARG A 85 -2.95 17.03 -20.80
C ARG A 85 -3.20 15.84 -21.72
N ILE A 86 -2.29 14.88 -21.73
CA ILE A 86 -2.42 13.61 -22.44
C ILE A 86 -2.75 12.50 -21.43
N GLU A 87 -3.84 11.81 -21.71
CA GLU A 87 -4.35 10.67 -20.95
C GLU A 87 -3.54 9.41 -21.26
N GLY A 88 -2.78 8.86 -20.30
CA GLY A 88 -1.95 7.68 -20.59
C GLY A 88 -1.46 6.90 -19.37
N GLY A 89 -1.98 5.68 -19.20
CA GLY A 89 -1.59 4.74 -18.14
C GLY A 89 -0.09 4.52 -17.96
N SER A 90 0.29 4.05 -16.76
CA SER A 90 1.66 3.99 -16.24
C SER A 90 2.69 3.41 -17.23
N GLY A 91 3.67 4.22 -17.63
CA GLY A 91 4.85 3.79 -18.38
C GLY A 91 5.43 4.88 -19.30
N THR A 92 6.70 4.72 -19.67
CA THR A 92 7.35 5.47 -20.75
C THR A 92 6.61 5.20 -22.06
N ARG A 93 6.09 6.23 -22.73
CA ARG A 93 5.48 6.09 -24.07
C ARG A 93 6.44 6.56 -25.14
N PHE A 94 6.33 5.97 -26.33
CA PHE A 94 7.07 6.40 -27.52
C PHE A 94 6.11 7.14 -28.45
N ASP A 95 6.54 8.26 -29.01
CA ASP A 95 5.84 8.96 -30.10
C ASP A 95 5.89 8.11 -31.39
N ALA A 96 5.08 8.44 -32.39
CA ALA A 96 5.11 7.80 -33.71
C ALA A 96 6.50 7.91 -34.39
N ASN A 97 7.29 8.90 -33.97
CA ASN A 97 8.67 9.11 -34.41
C ASN A 97 9.72 8.39 -33.54
N GLY A 98 9.31 7.52 -32.60
CA GLY A 98 10.20 6.76 -31.72
C GLY A 98 10.75 7.55 -30.52
N ASN A 99 10.30 8.79 -30.30
CA ASN A 99 10.77 9.64 -29.20
C ASN A 99 10.10 9.27 -27.88
N VAL A 100 10.89 9.16 -26.81
CA VAL A 100 10.41 8.81 -25.48
C VAL A 100 9.75 10.01 -24.78
N HIS A 101 8.52 9.81 -24.31
CA HIS A 101 7.80 10.68 -23.39
C HIS A 101 7.84 10.09 -21.97
N SER A 102 8.57 10.74 -21.06
CA SER A 102 8.54 10.45 -19.63
C SER A 102 8.12 11.69 -18.84
N ASN A 103 7.38 11.49 -17.74
CA ASN A 103 6.89 12.54 -16.85
C ASN A 103 7.93 12.93 -15.80
N TRP A 104 9.16 13.20 -16.24
CA TRP A 104 10.32 13.22 -15.36
C TRP A 104 10.74 14.67 -14.99
N ASP A 105 10.75 15.01 -13.69
CA ASP A 105 10.88 16.40 -13.18
C ASP A 105 12.32 16.96 -13.08
N GLY A 106 13.37 16.15 -13.30
CA GLY A 106 14.76 16.63 -13.13
C GLY A 106 15.54 16.03 -11.95
N LYS A 107 14.87 15.53 -10.90
CA LYS A 107 15.53 15.31 -9.59
C LYS A 107 16.16 13.92 -9.30
N ASN A 108 15.89 12.88 -10.08
CA ASN A 108 16.44 11.50 -9.88
C ASN A 108 16.66 10.81 -11.23
N LEU A 109 17.74 10.08 -11.54
CA LEU A 109 17.97 9.41 -12.85
C LEU A 109 16.69 9.01 -13.65
N ASP A 110 16.60 9.44 -14.91
CA ASP A 110 15.47 9.15 -15.83
C ASP A 110 15.14 7.64 -15.86
N PRO A 111 13.86 7.23 -15.73
CA PRO A 111 13.43 5.82 -15.73
C PRO A 111 14.05 4.96 -16.84
N CYS A 112 14.27 5.53 -18.03
CA CYS A 112 14.93 4.83 -19.14
C CYS A 112 16.43 4.59 -18.86
N SER A 113 17.12 5.55 -18.25
CA SER A 113 18.51 5.42 -17.83
C SER A 113 18.67 4.38 -16.72
N VAL A 114 17.78 4.37 -15.72
CA VAL A 114 17.78 3.35 -14.65
C VAL A 114 17.51 1.95 -15.21
N LYS A 115 16.55 1.82 -16.13
CA LYS A 115 16.23 0.53 -16.76
C LYS A 115 17.38 0.02 -17.61
N ARG A 116 18.01 0.88 -18.40
CA ARG A 116 19.18 0.52 -19.22
C ARG A 116 20.37 0.12 -18.36
N HIS A 117 20.61 0.82 -17.26
CA HIS A 117 21.66 0.49 -16.31
C HIS A 117 21.44 -0.88 -15.66
N ASN A 118 20.24 -1.16 -15.16
CA ASN A 118 19.91 -2.47 -14.58
C ASN A 118 20.02 -3.61 -15.60
N GLN A 119 19.64 -3.37 -16.86
CA GLN A 119 19.85 -4.35 -17.93
C GLN A 119 21.32 -4.63 -18.20
N GLN A 120 22.18 -3.61 -18.16
CA GLN A 120 23.63 -3.79 -18.28
C GLN A 120 24.18 -4.61 -17.11
N LEU A 121 23.78 -4.31 -15.87
CA LEU A 121 24.19 -5.07 -14.68
C LEU A 121 23.76 -6.55 -14.76
N ASN A 122 22.54 -6.82 -15.21
CA ASN A 122 22.08 -8.19 -15.42
C ASN A 122 22.89 -8.91 -16.52
N ARG A 123 23.25 -8.22 -17.60
CA ARG A 123 24.03 -8.79 -18.70
C ARG A 123 25.46 -9.13 -18.29
N VAL A 124 26.06 -8.33 -17.40
CA VAL A 124 27.39 -8.60 -16.85
C VAL A 124 27.35 -9.53 -15.62
N GLY A 125 26.20 -10.14 -15.31
CA GLY A 125 26.08 -11.18 -14.28
C GLY A 125 25.88 -10.67 -12.85
N PHE A 126 25.72 -9.36 -12.65
CA PHE A 126 25.38 -8.77 -11.36
C PHE A 126 23.87 -8.86 -11.10
N LEU A 127 23.39 -10.09 -10.92
CA LEU A 127 21.98 -10.39 -10.64
C LEU A 127 21.56 -9.95 -9.23
N ASN A 128 22.50 -9.83 -8.28
CA ASN A 128 22.24 -9.44 -6.90
C ASN A 128 23.38 -8.58 -6.32
N ASN A 129 23.02 -7.52 -5.57
CA ASN A 129 23.95 -6.64 -4.83
C ASN A 129 24.64 -7.31 -3.61
N GLN A 130 24.61 -8.63 -3.49
CA GLN A 130 25.21 -9.35 -2.35
C GLN A 130 26.72 -9.17 -2.30
N HIS A 131 27.38 -9.17 -3.47
CA HIS A 131 28.83 -8.97 -3.59
C HIS A 131 29.29 -7.55 -3.20
N ALA A 132 28.40 -6.55 -3.33
CA ALA A 132 28.66 -5.17 -2.91
C ALA A 132 28.29 -4.90 -1.45
N LYS A 133 27.49 -5.78 -0.84
CA LYS A 133 27.07 -5.72 0.57
C LYS A 133 27.95 -6.55 1.52
N GLY A 134 29.00 -7.20 0.99
CA GLY A 134 29.99 -7.93 1.79
C GLY A 134 29.53 -9.28 2.32
N TYR A 135 28.46 -9.85 1.78
CA TYR A 135 28.05 -11.22 2.07
C TYR A 135 28.72 -12.15 1.05
N PHE A 136 29.74 -12.91 1.49
CA PHE A 136 30.31 -14.05 0.78
C PHE A 136 29.63 -15.34 1.26
#